data_AF-A0A945YCJ4-F1
#
_entry.id   AF-A0A945YCJ4-F1
#
_cell.length_a   1.000
_cell.length_b   1.000
_cell.length_c   1.000
_cell.angle_alpha   90.00
_cell.angle_beta   90.00
_cell.angle_gamma   90.00
#
_symmetry.space_group_name_H-M   'P 1'
#
loop_
_entity.id
_entity.type
_entity.pdbx_description
1 polymer ?
#
loop_
_entity_poly.entity_id
_entity_poly.type
_entity_poly.pdbx_seq_one_letter_code
_entity_poly.pdbx_strand_id
1 'polypeptide(L)'
;MDQHEVDRAEGNAKSESSAYVPPLQRTAGQPPPIATNGGLSYLSFDRNGDSGTAAALEDALALAAGGEGERVIEMLDNAPPGPIETEWGPG
;
A
#
# COMPACT_ATOMS: atom_id res chain seq x y z
N MET A 1 -14.08 -30.28 -42.02
CA MET A 1 -14.88 -29.04 -42.03
C MET A 1 -15.75 -29.09 -40.78
N ASP A 2 -15.33 -28.42 -39.70
CA ASP A 2 -15.83 -27.09 -39.31
C ASP A 2 -17.05 -27.26 -38.36
N GLN A 3 -17.09 -26.85 -37.10
CA GLN A 3 -16.22 -26.03 -36.26
C GLN A 3 -16.41 -26.43 -34.78
N HIS A 4 -15.37 -26.33 -33.96
CA HIS A 4 -15.52 -26.20 -32.52
C HIS A 4 -15.88 -24.74 -32.23
N GLU A 5 -17.15 -24.49 -31.94
CA GLU A 5 -17.62 -23.21 -31.42
C GLU A 5 -17.18 -23.13 -29.95
N VAL A 6 -16.00 -22.54 -29.74
CA VAL A 6 -15.59 -22.05 -28.42
C VAL A 6 -16.45 -20.83 -28.11
N ASP A 7 -17.53 -21.06 -27.39
CA ASP A 7 -18.34 -20.02 -26.75
C ASP A 7 -17.41 -19.26 -25.78
N ARG A 8 -16.81 -18.18 -26.30
CA ARG A 8 -16.09 -17.22 -25.48
C ARG A 8 -17.15 -16.56 -24.64
N ALA A 9 -17.25 -17.00 -23.38
CA ALA A 9 -18.02 -16.31 -22.38
C ALA A 9 -17.64 -14.82 -22.42
N GLU A 10 -18.51 -14.05 -23.03
CA GLU A 10 -18.42 -12.61 -23.13
C GLU A 10 -18.25 -12.12 -21.70
N GLY A 11 -17.16 -11.39 -21.47
CA GLY A 11 -16.93 -10.68 -20.24
C GLY A 11 -18.15 -9.81 -19.98
N ASN A 12 -19.02 -10.29 -19.10
CA ASN A 12 -20.01 -9.46 -18.47
C ASN A 12 -19.20 -8.43 -17.68
N ALA A 13 -18.86 -7.32 -18.34
CA ALA A 13 -18.39 -6.11 -17.73
C ALA A 13 -19.56 -5.61 -16.89
N LYS A 14 -19.79 -6.28 -15.75
CA LYS A 14 -20.44 -5.70 -14.61
C LYS A 14 -19.71 -4.39 -14.43
N SER A 15 -20.41 -3.30 -14.71
CA SER A 15 -19.99 -1.97 -14.32
C SER A 15 -19.62 -2.10 -12.85
N GLU A 16 -18.32 -2.11 -12.54
CA GLU A 16 -17.87 -2.18 -11.17
C GLU A 16 -18.44 -0.92 -10.52
N SER A 17 -19.48 -1.11 -9.71
CA SER A 17 -20.07 -0.04 -8.96
C SER A 17 -19.00 0.41 -7.98
N SER A 18 -18.27 1.47 -8.33
CA SER A 18 -17.26 2.04 -7.46
C SER A 18 -17.90 2.31 -6.10
N ALA A 19 -17.26 1.86 -5.02
CA ALA A 19 -17.75 2.15 -3.68
C ALA A 19 -17.91 3.67 -3.51
N TYR A 20 -18.98 4.11 -2.86
CA TYR A 20 -19.15 5.54 -2.59
C TYR A 20 -18.09 6.00 -1.59
N VAL A 21 -17.26 6.97 -2.02
CA VAL A 21 -16.22 7.59 -1.21
C VAL A 21 -16.55 9.07 -1.02
N PRO A 22 -16.79 9.54 0.21
CA PRO A 22 -17.05 10.95 0.43
C PRO A 22 -15.79 11.78 0.13
N PRO A 23 -15.92 12.97 -0.47
CA PRO A 23 -14.78 13.87 -0.62
C PRO A 23 -14.26 14.31 0.75
N LEU A 24 -12.96 14.58 0.84
CA LEU A 24 -12.36 15.14 2.06
C LEU A 24 -13.00 16.50 2.37
N GLN A 25 -13.59 16.62 3.55
CA GLN A 25 -14.15 17.88 4.06
C GLN A 25 -13.26 18.43 5.16
N ARG A 26 -12.92 19.72 5.07
CA ARG A 26 -12.15 20.44 6.08
C ARG A 26 -12.87 21.73 6.47
N THR A 27 -12.90 22.02 7.77
CA THR A 27 -13.42 23.29 8.27
C THR A 27 -12.45 24.43 7.93
N ALA A 28 -12.95 25.62 7.63
CA ALA A 28 -12.10 26.78 7.36
C ALA A 28 -11.10 27.03 8.50
N GLY A 29 -9.82 27.16 8.17
CA GLY A 29 -8.73 27.32 9.14
C GLY A 29 -8.21 26.03 9.77
N GLN A 30 -8.84 24.87 9.53
CA GLN A 30 -8.34 23.58 10.01
C GLN A 30 -7.03 23.23 9.28
N PRO A 31 -5.96 22.80 9.97
CA PRO A 31 -4.75 22.29 9.32
C PRO A 31 -4.99 20.96 8.59
N PRO A 32 -4.09 20.52 7.69
CA PRO A 32 -4.22 19.22 7.04
C PRO A 32 -4.24 18.09 8.08
N PRO A 33 -4.96 16.98 7.83
CA PRO A 33 -4.93 15.83 8.72
C PRO A 33 -3.49 15.31 8.88
N ILE A 34 -3.09 15.02 10.11
CA ILE A 34 -1.88 14.24 10.39
C ILE A 34 -2.28 12.76 10.22
N ALA A 35 -2.39 12.35 8.96
CA ALA A 35 -2.79 11.00 8.58
C ALA A 35 -2.07 10.61 7.29
N THR A 36 -1.74 9.32 7.16
CA THR A 36 -1.28 8.73 5.91
C THR A 36 -2.25 9.05 4.79
N ASN A 37 -1.74 9.31 3.58
CA ASN A 37 -2.56 9.63 2.41
C ASN A 37 -3.50 10.84 2.59
N GLY A 38 -3.15 11.78 3.47
CA GLY A 38 -3.92 13.00 3.69
C GLY A 38 -5.31 12.77 4.31
N GLY A 39 -5.52 11.61 4.94
CA GLY A 39 -6.80 11.22 5.54
C GLY A 39 -7.83 10.68 4.55
N LEU A 40 -7.41 10.33 3.32
CA LEU A 40 -8.26 9.65 2.37
C LEU A 40 -8.56 8.22 2.82
N SER A 41 -9.77 7.75 2.51
CA SER A 41 -10.17 6.37 2.79
C SER A 41 -9.38 5.38 1.94
N TYR A 42 -9.27 4.13 2.40
CA TYR A 42 -8.71 3.04 1.60
C TYR A 42 -9.35 2.93 0.20
N LEU A 43 -10.68 3.02 0.15
CA LEU A 43 -11.46 2.95 -1.10
C LEU A 43 -11.21 4.13 -2.04
N SER A 44 -10.61 5.22 -1.57
CA SER A 44 -10.23 6.36 -2.42
C SER A 44 -9.16 5.99 -3.46
N PHE A 45 -8.45 4.88 -3.25
CA PHE A 45 -7.40 4.39 -4.12
C PHE A 45 -7.84 3.22 -5.00
N ASP A 46 -9.10 2.80 -4.89
CA ASP A 46 -9.61 1.64 -5.63
C ASP A 46 -9.52 1.84 -7.14
N ARG A 47 -8.84 0.90 -7.80
CA ARG A 47 -8.72 0.80 -9.25
C ARG A 47 -8.94 -0.65 -9.63
N ASN A 48 -10.12 -0.95 -10.16
CA ASN A 48 -10.52 -2.30 -10.55
C ASN A 48 -10.40 -3.31 -9.38
N GLY A 49 -10.84 -2.91 -8.18
CA GLY A 49 -10.77 -3.73 -6.97
C GLY A 49 -9.40 -3.74 -6.27
N ASP A 50 -8.40 -3.02 -6.77
CA ASP A 50 -7.14 -2.82 -6.06
C ASP A 50 -7.05 -1.40 -5.47
N SER A 51 -7.03 -1.31 -4.14
CA SER A 51 -6.92 -0.06 -3.38
C SER A 51 -5.49 0.22 -2.89
N GLY A 52 -4.47 -0.38 -3.51
CA GLY A 52 -3.04 -0.12 -3.23
C GLY A 52 -2.24 -1.36 -2.84
N THR A 53 -2.80 -2.56 -2.98
CA THR A 53 -2.13 -3.83 -2.72
C THR A 53 -0.95 -4.03 -3.66
N ALA A 54 -1.11 -3.74 -4.96
CA ALA A 54 -0.01 -3.86 -5.91
C ALA A 54 1.14 -2.89 -5.59
N ALA A 55 0.81 -1.64 -5.25
CA ALA A 55 1.80 -0.64 -4.86
C ALA A 55 2.54 -1.04 -3.58
N ALA A 56 1.81 -1.50 -2.55
CA ALA A 56 2.42 -1.98 -1.32
C ALA A 56 3.35 -3.19 -1.53
N LEU A 57 2.99 -4.07 -2.47
CA LEU A 57 3.84 -5.20 -2.85
C LEU A 57 5.11 -4.76 -3.58
N GLU A 58 5.00 -3.80 -4.50
CA GLU A 58 6.15 -3.21 -5.19
C GLU A 58 7.11 -2.56 -4.19
N ASP A 59 6.59 -1.74 -3.28
CA ASP A 59 7.37 -1.11 -2.21
C ASP A 59 8.07 -2.15 -1.33
N ALA A 60 7.37 -3.21 -0.93
CA ALA A 60 7.95 -4.28 -0.12
C ALA A 60 9.10 -5.01 -0.84
N LEU A 61 8.95 -5.27 -2.15
CA LEU A 61 9.99 -5.88 -2.96
C LEU A 61 11.20 -4.94 -3.15
N ALA A 62 10.95 -3.64 -3.35
CA ALA A 62 12.01 -2.64 -3.45
C ALA A 62 12.79 -2.51 -2.14
N LEU A 63 12.11 -2.50 -0.99
CA LEU A 63 12.74 -2.50 0.33
C LEU A 63 13.60 -3.74 0.55
N ALA A 64 13.09 -4.93 0.21
CA ALA A 64 13.85 -6.17 0.31
C ALA A 64 15.09 -6.16 -0.59
N ALA A 65 14.97 -5.67 -1.83
CA ALA A 65 16.08 -5.54 -2.76
C ALA A 65 17.11 -4.47 -2.32
N GLY A 66 16.69 -3.48 -1.53
CA GLY A 66 17.54 -2.39 -1.05
C GLY A 66 18.60 -2.81 -0.03
N GLY A 67 18.48 -4.00 0.59
CA GLY A 67 19.48 -4.56 1.50
C GLY A 67 19.60 -3.86 2.86
N GLU A 68 18.83 -2.80 3.12
CA GLU A 68 18.83 -2.09 4.40
C GLU A 68 18.38 -2.99 5.55
N GLY A 69 17.40 -3.88 5.31
CA GLY A 69 16.96 -4.86 6.30
C GLY A 69 18.11 -5.76 6.77
N GLU A 70 18.92 -6.28 5.85
CA GLU A 70 20.05 -7.16 6.19
C GLU A 70 21.13 -6.40 6.98
N ARG A 71 21.43 -5.17 6.57
CA ARG A 71 22.35 -4.28 7.30
C ARG A 71 21.88 -4.03 8.74
N VAL A 72 20.58 -3.78 8.94
CA VAL A 72 20.01 -3.56 10.27
C VAL A 72 20.07 -4.85 11.10
N ILE A 73 19.76 -6.00 10.52
CA ILE A 73 19.86 -7.30 11.20
C ILE A 73 21.30 -7.57 11.64
N GLU A 74 22.30 -7.38 10.77
CA GLU A 74 23.71 -7.55 11.11
C GLU A 74 24.15 -6.59 12.23
N MET A 75 23.68 -5.35 12.21
CA MET A 75 23.93 -4.38 13.29
C MET A 75 23.36 -4.87 14.63
N LEU A 76 22.14 -5.42 14.63
CA LEU A 76 21.47 -5.92 15.83
C LEU A 76 22.15 -7.18 16.38
N ASP A 77 22.56 -8.10 15.50
CA ASP A 77 23.25 -9.34 15.90
C ASP A 77 24.61 -9.07 16.56
N ASN A 78 25.27 -7.98 16.17
CA ASN A 78 26.56 -7.55 16.73
C ASN A 78 26.43 -6.47 17.83
N ALA A 79 25.21 -6.04 18.17
CA ALA A 79 25.01 -5.00 19.16
C ALA A 79 25.43 -5.49 20.56
N PRO A 80 26.15 -4.65 21.35
CA PRO A 80 26.46 -4.99 22.73
C PRO A 80 25.16 -5.13 23.55
N PRO A 81 25.16 -5.92 24.64
CA PRO A 81 24.03 -5.98 25.53
C PRO A 81 23.70 -4.60 26.11
N GLY A 82 22.43 -4.20 26.01
CA GLY A 82 21.96 -2.90 26.47
C GLY A 82 21.21 -2.13 25.38
N PRO A 83 20.83 -0.87 25.65
CA PRO A 83 20.17 -0.02 24.66
C PRO A 83 21.07 0.26 23.46
N ILE A 84 20.48 0.35 22.27
CA ILE A 84 21.15 0.85 21.07
C ILE A 84 20.80 2.32 20.86
N GLU A 85 21.71 3.08 20.29
CA GLU A 85 21.44 4.48 19.97
C GLU A 85 20.56 4.56 18.72
N THR A 86 19.43 5.27 18.83
CA THR A 86 18.52 5.57 17.71
C THR A 86 18.41 7.07 17.51
N GLU A 87 17.76 7.53 16.44
CA GLU A 87 17.52 8.96 16.22
C GLU A 87 16.61 9.61 17.30
N TRP A 88 15.92 8.79 18.11
CA TRP A 88 15.05 9.24 19.21
C TRP A 88 15.71 9.11 20.59
N GLY A 89 16.97 8.65 20.65
CA GLY A 89 17.70 8.33 21.88
C GLY A 89 17.91 6.83 22.08
N PRO A 90 18.33 6.39 23.27
CA PRO A 90 18.56 4.97 23.55
C PRO A 90 17.25 4.17 23.43
N GLY A 91 17.26 3.13 22.59
CA GLY A 91 16.12 2.25 22.28
C GLY A 91 16.54 0.80 22.13
#